data_AF-X1RM50-F1
#
_entry.id   AF-X1RM50-F1
#
_cell.length_a   1.000
_cell.length_b   1.000
_cell.length_c   1.000
_cell.angle_alpha   90.00
_cell.angle_beta   90.00
_cell.angle_gamma   90.00
#
_symmetry.space_group_name_H-M   'P 1'
#
loop_
_entity.id
_entity.type
_entity.pdbx_description
1 polymer ?
#
loop_
_entity_poly.entity_id
_entity_poly.type
_entity_poly.pdbx_seq_one_letter_code
_entity_poly.pdbx_strand_id
1 'polypeptide(L)' 'MVALNLIRDKDPFLTGGDEILTTNHEYGAIDRTWRYICRQVGAHYVQREISLPVPDQDIFVDSFL' A
#
# COMPACT_ATOMS: atom_id res chain seq x y z
N MET A 1 -11.36 -2.26 -12.90
CA MET A 1 -10.91 -3.58 -13.40
C MET A 1 -9.51 -3.99 -12.95
N VAL A 2 -8.55 -3.08 -12.72
CA VAL A 2 -7.18 -3.49 -12.29
C VAL A 2 -7.13 -4.04 -10.86
N ALA A 3 -7.82 -3.38 -9.93
CA ALA A 3 -7.85 -3.74 -8.51
C ALA A 3 -8.45 -5.13 -8.19
N LEU A 4 -9.43 -5.58 -8.97
CA LEU A 4 -10.17 -6.82 -8.68
C LEU A 4 -9.28 -8.07 -8.82
N ASN A 5 -8.22 -7.99 -9.62
CA ASN A 5 -7.28 -9.10 -9.82
C ASN A 5 -6.30 -9.27 -8.65
N LEU A 6 -6.09 -8.24 -7.81
CA LEU A 6 -5.17 -8.33 -6.66
C LEU A 6 -5.71 -9.20 -5.52
N ILE A 7 -7.02 -9.44 -5.50
CA ILE A 7 -7.75 -9.98 -4.34
C ILE A 7 -8.46 -11.30 -4.70
N ARG A 8 -8.11 -11.92 -5.85
CA ARG A 8 -8.86 -13.07 -6.34
C ARG A 8 -8.45 -14.36 -5.64
N ASP A 9 -9.44 -15.01 -5.03
CA ASP A 9 -9.51 -16.44 -4.69
C ASP A 9 -8.54 -17.02 -3.65
N LYS A 10 -8.13 -16.28 -2.62
CA LYS A 10 -7.54 -16.90 -1.41
C LYS A 10 -8.05 -16.21 -0.14
N ASP A 11 -8.14 -16.98 0.94
CA ASP A 11 -8.36 -16.57 2.34
C ASP A 11 -7.91 -15.14 2.65
N PRO A 12 -8.52 -14.43 3.61
CA PRO A 12 -8.19 -13.04 3.88
C PRO A 12 -6.68 -12.92 4.18
N PHE A 13 -5.91 -12.50 3.15
CA PHE A 13 -4.48 -12.25 3.24
C PHE A 13 -4.20 -11.07 4.18
N LEU A 14 -5.21 -10.24 4.41
CA LEU A 14 -5.20 -9.12 5.32
C LEU A 14 -6.20 -9.36 6.45
N THR A 15 -5.69 -9.29 7.66
CA THR A 15 -6.44 -9.33 8.91
C THR A 15 -6.38 -7.99 9.63
N GLY A 16 -7.14 -7.85 10.70
CA GLY A 16 -7.15 -6.61 11.48
C GLY A 16 -5.78 -6.33 12.10
N GLY A 17 -5.28 -5.11 11.90
CA GLY A 17 -3.95 -4.68 12.36
C GLY A 17 -2.81 -4.90 11.35
N ASP A 18 -3.02 -5.63 10.25
CA ASP A 18 -2.02 -5.74 9.19
C ASP A 18 -1.82 -4.41 8.46
N GLU A 19 -0.67 -4.23 7.83
CA GLU A 19 -0.34 -3.00 7.10
C GLU A 19 0.00 -3.27 5.63
N ILE A 20 -0.55 -2.45 4.75
CA ILE A 20 -0.10 -2.31 3.35
C ILE A 20 0.73 -1.04 3.26
N LEU A 21 2.04 -1.22 3.07
CA LEU A 21 3.02 -0.15 2.94
C LEU A 21 3.27 0.19 1.47
N THR A 22 3.11 1.46 1.10
CA THR A 22 3.33 1.95 -0.27
C THR A 22 4.00 3.32 -0.28
N THR A 23 4.26 3.84 -1.48
CA THR A 23 4.77 5.20 -1.69
C THR A 23 3.63 6.19 -1.98
N ASN A 24 3.92 7.49 -1.90
CA ASN A 24 3.02 8.55 -2.37
C ASN A 24 2.98 8.70 -3.92
N HIS A 25 3.62 7.80 -4.67
CA HIS A 25 3.63 7.78 -6.13
C HIS A 25 2.68 6.73 -6.74
N GLU A 26 1.87 6.08 -5.91
CA GLU A 26 0.88 5.09 -6.37
C GLU A 26 -0.20 5.71 -7.26
N TYR A 27 -0.68 4.91 -8.22
CA TYR A 27 -1.79 5.33 -9.07
C TYR A 27 -3.08 5.45 -8.23
N GLY A 28 -3.77 6.57 -8.33
CA GLY A 28 -4.89 6.89 -7.44
C GLY A 28 -6.05 5.87 -7.41
N ALA A 29 -6.21 5.01 -8.41
CA ALA A 29 -7.18 3.90 -8.32
C ALA A 29 -6.73 2.82 -7.33
N ILE A 30 -5.43 2.53 -7.25
CA ILE A 30 -4.83 1.58 -6.31
C ILE A 30 -4.98 2.08 -4.88
N ASP A 31 -4.67 3.36 -4.64
CA ASP A 31 -4.90 4.01 -3.34
C ASP A 31 -6.34 3.84 -2.83
N ARG A 32 -7.32 4.09 -3.71
CA ARG A 32 -8.74 3.98 -3.36
C ARG A 32 -9.12 2.54 -3.04
N THR A 33 -8.57 1.59 -3.82
CA THR A 33 -8.77 0.17 -3.61
C THR A 33 -8.23 -0.28 -2.25
N TRP A 34 -6.97 0.03 -1.93
CA TRP A 34 -6.39 -0.37 -0.65
C TRP A 34 -7.08 0.27 0.53
N ARG A 35 -7.40 1.58 0.45
CA ARG A 35 -8.19 2.26 1.48
C ARG A 35 -9.55 1.62 1.69
N TYR A 36 -10.23 1.19 0.63
CA TYR A 36 -11.50 0.50 0.74
C TYR A 36 -11.35 -0.86 1.45
N ILE A 37 -10.41 -1.71 1.00
CA ILE A 37 -10.17 -3.05 1.55
C ILE A 37 -9.74 -2.98 3.02
N CYS A 38 -8.75 -2.15 3.33
CA CYS A 38 -8.22 -2.00 4.69
C CYS A 38 -9.31 -1.60 5.67
N ARG A 39 -10.24 -0.72 5.26
CA ARG A 39 -11.42 -0.36 6.06
C ARG A 39 -12.38 -1.53 6.30
N GLN A 40 -12.49 -2.50 5.38
CA GLN A 40 -13.37 -3.65 5.56
C GLN A 40 -12.81 -4.66 6.56
N VAL A 41 -11.49 -4.88 6.56
CA VAL A 41 -10.83 -5.92 7.38
C VAL A 41 -10.18 -5.40 8.65
N GLY A 42 -10.13 -4.07 8.84
CA GLY A 42 -9.46 -3.43 9.97
C GLY A 42 -7.93 -3.35 9.84
N ALA A 43 -7.41 -3.46 8.61
CA ALA A 43 -6.00 -3.25 8.30
C ALA A 43 -5.69 -1.75 8.10
N HIS A 44 -4.41 -1.42 7.99
CA HIS A 44 -3.89 -0.07 7.79
C HIS A 44 -3.28 0.09 6.39
N TYR A 45 -3.59 1.20 5.73
CA TYR A 45 -2.93 1.61 4.50
C TYR A 45 -1.95 2.74 4.82
N VAL A 46 -0.64 2.48 4.68
CA VAL A 46 0.43 3.39 5.08
C VAL A 46 1.18 3.84 3.83
N GLN A 47 1.08 5.14 3.51
CA GLN A 47 1.83 5.74 2.41
C GLN A 47 3.04 6.49 2.96
N ARG A 48 4.22 6.17 2.44
CA ARG A 48 5.47 6.87 2.72
C ARG A 48 5.78 7.87 1.63
N GLU A 49 6.20 9.06 2.03
CA GLU A 49 6.63 10.08 1.09
C GLU A 49 8.03 9.75 0.58
N ILE A 50 8.18 9.65 -0.75
CA ILE A 50 9.48 9.46 -1.39
C ILE A 50 9.86 10.74 -2.10
N SER A 51 10.97 11.35 -1.66
CA SER A 51 11.54 12.52 -2.32
C SER A 51 12.11 12.15 -3.69
N LEU A 52 11.87 13.01 -4.69
CA LEU A 52 12.43 12.89 -6.03
C LEU A 52 13.36 14.08 -6.35
N PRO A 53 14.50 13.87 -7.04
CA PRO A 53 15.03 12.57 -7.46
C PRO A 53 15.45 11.71 -6.26
N VAL A 54 15.36 10.38 -6.39
CA VAL A 54 15.83 9.46 -5.34
C VAL A 54 17.36 9.59 -5.27
N PRO A 55 17.93 10.02 -4.14
CA PRO A 55 19.36 10.33 -4.04
C PRO A 55 20.24 9.07 -4.05
N ASP A 56 19.82 8.05 -3.30
CA ASP A 56 20.49 6.76 -3.21
C ASP A 56 19.53 5.67 -2.66
N GLN A 57 20.00 4.42 -2.67
CA GLN A 57 19.21 3.27 -2.26
C GLN A 57 18.95 3.23 -0.75
N ASP A 58 19.90 3.64 0.09
CA ASP A 58 19.77 3.57 1.54
C ASP A 58 18.73 4.59 2.02
N ILE A 59 18.77 5.82 1.49
CA ILE A 59 17.74 6.85 1.74
C ILE A 59 16.36 6.39 1.27
N PHE A 60 16.27 5.67 0.14
CA PHE A 60 15.00 5.10 -0.30
C PHE A 60 14.49 4.06 0.71
N VAL A 61 15.32 3.15 1.19
CA VAL A 61 14.91 2.14 2.18
C VAL A 61 14.52 2.79 3.51
N ASP A 62 15.29 3.78 3.97
CA ASP A 62 15.04 4.49 5.22
C ASP A 62 13.70 5.25 5.24
N SER A 63 13.20 5.66 4.06
CA SER A 63 11.88 6.30 3.96
C SER A 63 10.71 5.38 4.35
N PHE A 64 10.94 4.06 4.46
CA PHE A 64 9.94 3.07 4.85
C PHE A 64 9.99 2.68 6.34
N LEU A 65 11.08 2.98 7.03
CA LEU A 65 11.28 2.72 8.46
C LEU A 65 10.50 3.69 9.36
#